data_AF-A0A2N3AHP3-F1
#
_entry.id   AF-A0A2N3AHP3-F1
#
_cell.length_a   1.000
_cell.length_b   1.000
_cell.length_c   1.000
_cell.angle_alpha   90.00
_cell.angle_beta   90.00
_cell.angle_gamma   90.00
#
_symmetry.space_group_name_H-M   'P 1'
#
loop_
_entity.id
_entity.type
_entity.pdbx_description
1 polymer ?
#
loop_
_entity_poly.entity_id
_entity_poly.type
_entity_poly.pdbx_seq_one_letter_code
_entity_poly.pdbx_strand_id
1 'polypeptide(L)' 'MKEMSRIVRTVTNFVYGFIIIFGFYIIVHGHLTPGGGFQGGAVVGSAFALLLVS' A
#
# COMPACT_ATOMS: atom_id res chain seq x y z
N MET A 1 -17.16 13.34 4.09
CA MET A 1 -16.03 13.13 3.15
C MET A 1 -16.58 13.36 1.76
N LYS A 2 -15.93 14.19 0.94
CA LYS A 2 -16.37 14.44 -0.43
C LYS A 2 -16.07 13.19 -1.26
N GLU A 3 -17.02 12.71 -2.07
CA GLU A 3 -16.77 11.62 -3.00
C GLU A 3 -15.57 11.97 -3.89
N MET A 4 -14.59 11.07 -3.96
CA MET A 4 -13.43 11.24 -4.83
C MET A 4 -13.81 11.04 -6.29
N SER A 5 -13.02 11.63 -7.19
CA SER A 5 -13.28 11.47 -8.61
C SER A 5 -13.18 10.00 -9.03
N ARG A 6 -13.96 9.63 -10.06
CA ARG A 6 -13.93 8.28 -10.65
C ARG A 6 -12.53 7.86 -11.08
N ILE A 7 -11.71 8.82 -11.50
CA ILE A 7 -10.30 8.62 -11.85
C ILE A 7 -9.52 8.16 -10.62
N VAL A 8 -9.62 8.88 -9.50
CA VAL A 8 -8.89 8.52 -8.28
C VAL A 8 -9.29 7.14 -7.79
N ARG A 9 -10.60 6.83 -7.73
CA ARG A 9 -11.07 5.53 -7.27
C ARG A 9 -10.61 4.37 -8.16
N THR A 10 -10.54 4.58 -9.47
CA THR A 10 -10.03 3.58 -10.42
C THR A 10 -8.53 3.37 -10.25
N VAL A 11 -7.76 4.46 -10.14
CA VAL A 11 -6.31 4.40 -9.95
C VAL A 11 -5.99 3.74 -8.60
N THR A 12 -6.68 4.11 -7.53
CA THR A 12 -6.51 3.49 -6.20
C THR A 12 -6.70 1.98 -6.26
N ASN A 13 -7.79 1.49 -6.84
CA ASN A 13 -8.05 0.06 -6.96
C ASN A 13 -6.95 -0.66 -7.75
N PHE A 14 -6.40 -0.01 -8.77
CA PHE A 14 -5.29 -0.56 -9.56
C PHE A 14 -3.98 -0.59 -8.76
N VAL A 15 -3.57 0.52 -8.13
CA VAL A 15 -2.29 0.62 -7.40
C VAL A 15 -2.29 -0.13 -6.08
N TYR A 16 -3.45 -0.32 -5.44
CA TYR A 16 -3.58 -1.01 -4.16
C TYR A 16 -2.90 -2.38 -4.17
N GLY A 17 -3.15 -3.18 -5.22
CA GLY A 17 -2.52 -4.50 -5.36
C GLY A 17 -0.99 -4.43 -5.42
N PHE A 18 -0.44 -3.45 -6.14
CA PHE A 18 1.01 -3.25 -6.23
C PHE A 18 1.62 -2.82 -4.90
N ILE A 19 0.94 -1.95 -4.14
CA ILE A 19 1.42 -1.51 -2.82
C ILE A 19 1.45 -2.70 -1.85
N ILE A 20 0.43 -3.55 -1.87
CA ILE A 20 0.38 -4.77 -1.04
C ILE A 20 1.53 -5.72 -1.38
N ILE A 21 1.74 -6.02 -2.67
CA ILE A 21 2.85 -6.89 -3.11
C ILE A 21 4.20 -6.31 -2.68
N PHE A 22 4.39 -5.00 -2.83
CA PHE A 22 5.63 -4.34 -2.46
C PHE A 22 5.85 -4.31 -0.94
N GLY A 23 4.81 -4.06 -0.15
CA GLY A 23 4.87 -4.13 1.31
C GLY A 23 5.28 -5.53 1.79
N PHE A 24 4.67 -6.59 1.24
CA PHE A 24 5.08 -7.96 1.55
C PHE A 24 6.50 -8.28 1.09
N TYR A 25 6.93 -7.78 -0.07
CA TYR A 25 8.31 -7.91 -0.52
C TYR A 25 9.30 -7.36 0.52
N ILE A 26 9.06 -6.15 1.05
CA ILE A 26 9.89 -5.52 2.08
C ILE A 26 9.92 -6.35 3.38
N ILE A 27 8.79 -6.93 3.77
CA ILE A 27 8.69 -7.76 4.98
C ILE A 27 9.51 -9.04 4.79
N VAL A 28 9.26 -9.79 3.72
CA VAL A 28 9.88 -11.11 3.47
C VAL A 28 11.38 -10.98 3.22
N HIS A 29 11.82 -9.95 2.49
CA HIS A 29 13.24 -9.73 2.15
C HIS A 29 13.98 -8.86 3.17
N GLY A 30 13.37 -8.50 4.29
CA GLY A 30 14.00 -7.65 5.32
C GLY A 30 15.28 -8.24 5.95
N HIS A 31 15.60 -9.50 5.66
CA HIS A 31 16.85 -10.15 6.06
C HIS A 31 18.00 -9.95 5.05
N LEU A 32 17.71 -9.64 3.78
CA LEU A 32 18.69 -9.43 2.70
C LEU A 32 18.78 -7.97 2.27
N THR A 33 17.66 -7.26 2.27
CA THR A 33 17.55 -5.87 1.83
C THR A 33 17.18 -4.96 2.99
N PRO A 34 17.56 -3.67 3.00
CA PRO A 34 17.07 -2.70 3.98
C PRO A 34 15.53 -2.73 4.02
N GLY A 35 14.96 -2.93 5.20
CA GLY A 35 13.53 -3.21 5.32
C GLY A 35 13.14 -3.85 6.65
N GLY A 36 12.12 -4.70 6.59
CA GLY A 36 11.61 -5.47 7.72
C GLY A 36 10.16 -5.20 8.05
N GLY A 37 9.71 -5.80 9.16
CA GLY A 37 8.30 -5.83 9.54
C GLY A 37 7.66 -4.45 9.76
N PHE A 38 8.36 -3.52 10.42
CA PHE A 38 7.80 -2.19 10.70
C PHE A 38 7.63 -1.35 9.44
N GLN A 39 8.67 -1.23 8.62
CA GLN A 39 8.66 -0.42 7.41
C GLN A 39 7.71 -1.01 6.36
N GLY A 40 7.78 -2.32 6.11
CA GLY A 40 6.85 -2.98 5.20
C GLY A 40 5.41 -2.98 5.73
N GLY A 41 5.23 -3.10 7.05
CA GLY A 41 3.93 -2.95 7.71
C GLY A 41 3.33 -1.56 7.55
N ALA A 42 4.14 -0.50 7.63
CA ALA A 42 3.70 0.87 7.36
C ALA A 42 3.26 1.06 5.90
N VAL A 43 3.95 0.43 4.94
CA VAL A 43 3.54 0.41 3.52
C VAL A 43 2.21 -0.32 3.32
N VAL A 44 2.03 -1.48 3.95
CA VAL A 44 0.75 -2.21 3.89
C VAL A 44 -0.37 -1.39 4.55
N GLY A 45 -0.10 -0.79 5.71
CA GLY A 45 -1.05 0.08 6.41
C GLY A 45 -1.48 1.29 5.58
N SER A 46 -0.55 1.90 4.85
CA SER A 46 -0.87 3.02 3.95
C SER A 46 -1.71 2.59 2.75
N ALA A 47 -1.60 1.34 2.27
CA ALA A 47 -2.50 0.79 1.26
C ALA A 47 -3.96 0.76 1.75
N PHE A 48 -4.19 0.38 3.00
CA PHE A 48 -5.52 0.42 3.62
C PHE A 48 -5.99 1.85 3.89
N ALA A 49 -5.10 2.73 4.34
CA ALA A 49 -5.41 4.14 4.50
C ALA A 49 -5.81 4.79 3.17
N LEU A 50 -5.14 4.40 2.07
CA LEU A 50 -5.48 4.85 0.72
C LEU A 50 -6.89 4.41 0.32
N LEU A 51 -7.28 3.15 0.57
CA LEU A 51 -8.65 2.68 0.33
C LEU A 51 -9.70 3.41 1.18
N LEU A 52 -9.33 3.81 2.41
CA LEU A 52 -10.23 4.51 3.32
C LEU A 52 -10.51 5.96 2.87
N VAL A 53 -9.51 6.62 2.28
CA VAL A 53 -9.58 8.03 1.89
C VAL A 53 -9.96 8.23 0.41
N SER A 54 -9.77 7.21 -0.44
CA SER A 54 -10.12 7.22 -1.87
C SER A 54 -11.60 6.95 -2.13
#